data_AF-A0A1M3PVV6-F1
#
_entry.id   AF-A0A1M3PVV6-F1
#
_cell.length_a   1.000
_cell.length_b   1.000
_cell.length_c   1.000
_cell.angle_alpha   90.00
_cell.angle_beta   90.00
_cell.angle_gamma   90.00
#
_symmetry.space_group_name_H-M   'P 1'
#
loop_
_entity.id
_entity.type
_entity.pdbx_description
1 polymer ?
#
loop_
_entity_poly.entity_id
_entity_poly.type
_entity_poly.pdbx_seq_one_letter_code
_entity_poly.pdbx_strand_id
1 'polypeptide(L)'
;MLSRIRLPVAAVVMALSTLPALAASVQTVPSPRLEAQRQANALFETFRIKCGTDHVVAIDVTPPSSGGFTQTLGAAPTGRAQGHTIYVAYADMHLEGRETTTDIDRRNGIGWRGSLAYSAAAARQISVGRDGTKGVWSPWQPAGPVYTVTLEFKDGGWSSRGQEMSLLGALGRYGKIRRPACSEVPAG
;
A
#
# COMPACT_ATOMS: atom_id res chain seq x y z
N MET A 1 -48.44 -36.16 -79.35
CA MET A 1 -48.82 -36.40 -77.95
C MET A 1 -48.20 -35.31 -77.09
N LEU A 2 -49.05 -34.61 -76.35
CA LEU A 2 -48.69 -33.50 -75.47
C LEU A 2 -47.84 -34.00 -74.29
N SER A 3 -46.83 -33.23 -73.90
CA SER A 3 -46.65 -32.92 -72.48
C SER A 3 -45.95 -31.58 -72.32
N ARG A 4 -46.72 -30.59 -71.87
CA ARG A 4 -46.24 -29.30 -71.36
C ARG A 4 -45.88 -29.50 -69.91
N ILE A 5 -44.67 -29.12 -69.50
CA ILE A 5 -44.40 -28.78 -68.10
C ILE A 5 -43.71 -27.42 -68.09
N ARG A 6 -44.42 -26.44 -67.54
CA ARG A 6 -43.88 -25.16 -67.03
C ARG A 6 -43.82 -25.28 -65.51
N LEU A 7 -42.87 -24.56 -64.89
CA LEU A 7 -42.88 -23.89 -63.55
C LEU A 7 -41.42 -23.75 -63.05
N PRO A 8 -41.09 -22.90 -62.05
CA PRO A 8 -40.94 -21.45 -62.16
C PRO A 8 -39.58 -20.95 -61.58
N VAL A 9 -39.41 -19.62 -61.67
CA VAL A 9 -38.37 -18.74 -61.11
C VAL A 9 -37.96 -19.06 -59.66
N ALA A 10 -36.66 -19.02 -59.35
CA ALA A 10 -36.17 -18.66 -58.01
C ALA A 10 -34.78 -17.99 -58.10
N ALA A 11 -34.66 -16.86 -57.41
CA ALA A 11 -33.56 -15.91 -57.47
C ALA A 11 -32.26 -16.42 -56.81
N VAL A 12 -31.12 -16.08 -57.40
CA VAL A 12 -29.80 -16.19 -56.76
C VAL A 12 -29.66 -15.04 -55.77
N VAL A 13 -29.88 -15.32 -54.49
CA VAL A 13 -29.48 -14.43 -53.39
C VAL A 13 -28.07 -14.82 -52.99
N MET A 14 -27.08 -14.01 -53.37
CA MET A 14 -25.73 -14.08 -52.81
C MET A 14 -25.80 -13.63 -51.35
N ALA A 15 -25.88 -14.57 -50.42
CA ALA A 15 -25.64 -14.31 -49.01
C ALA A 15 -24.12 -14.10 -48.83
N LEU A 16 -23.70 -12.83 -48.75
CA LEU A 16 -22.42 -12.47 -48.16
C LEU A 16 -22.41 -12.97 -46.71
N SER A 17 -21.70 -14.06 -46.46
CA SER A 17 -21.34 -14.50 -45.11
C SER A 17 -20.36 -13.51 -44.52
N THR A 18 -20.88 -12.45 -43.88
CA THR A 18 -20.12 -11.63 -42.93
C THR A 18 -19.84 -12.48 -41.70
N LEU A 19 -18.65 -13.09 -41.65
CA LEU A 19 -18.09 -13.66 -40.43
C LEU A 19 -17.96 -12.53 -39.39
N PRO A 20 -18.61 -12.62 -38.21
CA PRO A 20 -18.23 -11.77 -37.11
C PRO A 20 -16.87 -12.28 -36.63
N ALA A 21 -15.81 -11.53 -36.93
CA ALA A 21 -14.55 -11.68 -36.23
C ALA A 21 -14.82 -11.36 -34.75
N LEU A 22 -15.06 -12.42 -33.96
CA LEU A 22 -14.93 -12.37 -32.51
C LEU A 22 -13.49 -11.98 -32.22
N ALA A 23 -13.25 -10.68 -32.12
CA ALA A 23 -12.06 -10.14 -31.50
C ALA A 23 -12.10 -10.61 -30.04
N ALA A 24 -11.51 -11.78 -29.78
CA ALA A 24 -11.16 -12.19 -28.44
C ALA A 24 -10.22 -11.11 -27.91
N SER A 25 -10.74 -10.23 -27.07
CA SER A 25 -9.94 -9.35 -26.25
C SER A 25 -9.09 -10.25 -25.36
N VAL A 26 -7.86 -10.52 -25.81
CA VAL A 26 -6.84 -11.16 -25.00
C VAL A 26 -6.58 -10.19 -23.85
N GLN A 27 -7.31 -10.37 -22.76
CA GLN A 27 -7.00 -9.74 -21.49
C GLN A 27 -5.64 -10.31 -21.07
N THR A 28 -4.56 -9.62 -21.44
CA THR A 28 -3.22 -9.93 -20.95
C THR A 28 -3.27 -9.79 -19.44
N VAL A 29 -3.32 -10.93 -18.76
CA VAL A 29 -3.22 -10.99 -17.29
C VAL A 29 -1.94 -10.24 -16.92
N PRO A 30 -2.03 -9.20 -16.06
CA PRO A 30 -0.85 -8.44 -15.67
C PRO A 30 0.19 -9.39 -15.07
N SER A 31 1.47 -9.13 -15.36
CA SER A 31 2.55 -9.97 -14.82
C SER A 31 2.41 -10.09 -13.30
N PRO A 32 2.68 -11.26 -12.69
CA PRO A 32 2.58 -11.44 -11.24
C PRO A 32 3.40 -10.42 -10.45
N ARG A 33 4.53 -9.95 -11.00
CA ARG A 33 5.33 -8.88 -10.43
C ARG A 33 4.60 -7.54 -10.37
N LEU A 34 3.89 -7.15 -11.43
CA LEU A 34 3.12 -5.91 -11.48
C LEU A 34 1.98 -5.95 -10.45
N GLU A 35 1.31 -7.09 -10.32
CA GLU A 35 0.24 -7.26 -9.34
C GLU A 35 0.78 -7.27 -7.90
N ALA A 36 1.92 -7.92 -7.65
CA ALA A 36 2.62 -7.83 -6.37
C ALA A 36 2.95 -6.38 -6.00
N GLN A 37 3.44 -5.59 -6.96
CA GLN A 37 3.74 -4.17 -6.73
C GLN A 37 2.47 -3.36 -6.40
N ARG A 38 1.35 -3.62 -7.07
CA ARG A 38 0.06 -2.97 -6.76
C ARG A 38 -0.39 -3.29 -5.34
N GLN A 39 -0.30 -4.54 -4.92
CA GLN A 39 -0.66 -4.94 -3.56
C GLN A 39 0.27 -4.34 -2.52
N ALA A 40 1.57 -4.30 -2.79
CA ALA A 40 2.54 -3.64 -1.92
C ALA A 40 2.22 -2.15 -1.76
N ASN A 41 1.89 -1.45 -2.85
CA ASN A 41 1.51 -0.04 -2.79
C ASN A 41 0.26 0.17 -1.93
N ALA A 42 -0.78 -0.66 -2.12
CA ALA A 42 -2.00 -0.59 -1.33
C ALA A 42 -1.75 -0.79 0.17
N LEU A 43 -0.87 -1.75 0.52
CA LEU A 43 -0.48 -1.99 1.91
C LEU A 43 0.36 -0.85 2.49
N PHE A 44 1.32 -0.33 1.72
CA PHE A 44 2.18 0.78 2.12
C PHE A 44 1.37 2.06 2.42
N GLU A 45 0.37 2.35 1.59
CA GLU A 45 -0.50 3.53 1.70
C GLU A 45 -1.60 3.40 2.77
N THR A 46 -1.73 2.25 3.43
CA THR A 46 -2.76 2.05 4.48
C THR A 46 -2.52 2.99 5.67
N PHE A 47 -1.27 3.19 6.07
CA PHE A 47 -0.89 4.02 7.22
C PHE A 47 -0.13 5.30 6.85
N ARG A 48 0.18 5.49 5.56
CA ARG A 48 0.96 6.62 5.07
C ARG A 48 0.15 7.40 4.05
N ILE A 49 0.43 8.69 3.95
CA ILE A 49 -0.18 9.55 2.94
C ILE A 49 0.92 10.34 2.25
N LYS A 50 0.74 10.57 0.94
CA LYS A 50 1.62 11.47 0.20
C LYS A 50 1.10 12.90 0.33
N CYS A 51 1.92 13.78 0.91
CA CYS A 51 1.62 15.20 1.07
C CYS A 51 2.69 16.01 0.35
N GLY A 52 2.34 16.55 -0.82
CA GLY A 52 3.33 17.14 -1.72
C GLY A 52 4.30 16.08 -2.26
N THR A 53 5.60 16.27 -2.01
CA THR A 53 6.67 15.35 -2.40
C THR A 53 6.87 14.21 -1.41
N ASP A 54 6.43 14.38 -0.16
CA ASP A 54 6.85 13.53 0.95
C ASP A 54 5.77 12.51 1.30
N HIS A 55 6.20 11.35 1.80
CA HIS A 55 5.28 10.42 2.47
C HIS A 55 5.30 10.68 3.96
N VAL A 56 4.13 10.74 4.58
CA VAL A 56 3.99 11.08 6.01
C VAL A 56 3.20 9.99 6.73
N VAL A 57 3.68 9.64 7.93
CA VAL A 57 2.97 8.84 8.92
C VAL A 57 2.83 9.62 10.21
N ALA A 58 1.74 9.38 10.94
CA ALA A 58 1.55 9.89 12.29
C ALA A 58 1.62 8.74 13.29
N ILE A 59 2.31 8.99 14.40
CA ILE A 59 2.42 8.07 15.53
C ILE A 59 1.82 8.78 16.74
N ASP A 60 0.66 8.33 17.19
CA ASP A 60 0.06 8.84 18.41
C ASP A 60 0.71 8.14 19.61
N VAL A 61 1.34 8.94 20.47
CA VAL A 61 2.05 8.48 21.66
C VAL A 61 1.18 8.76 22.88
N THR A 62 0.75 7.69 23.54
CA THR A 62 0.01 7.75 24.81
C THR A 62 0.98 7.48 25.96
N PRO A 63 1.10 8.37 26.94
CA PRO A 63 1.99 8.14 28.07
C PRO A 63 1.49 6.95 28.92
N PRO A 64 2.39 6.23 29.60
CA PRO A 64 1.97 5.26 30.60
C PRO A 64 1.10 5.92 31.67
N SER A 65 0.01 5.25 32.06
CA SER A 65 -0.76 5.67 33.23
C SER A 65 0.13 5.59 34.47
N SER A 66 0.38 6.72 35.12
CA SER A 66 0.99 6.78 36.44
C SER A 66 -0.02 6.29 37.49
N GLY A 67 -0.27 4.98 37.51
CA GLY A 67 -1.24 4.31 38.38
C GLY A 67 -0.64 3.81 39.70
N GLY A 68 0.26 4.58 40.32
CA GLY A 68 0.66 4.38 41.72
C GLY A 68 -0.28 5.18 42.62
N PHE A 69 -0.61 4.66 43.81
CA PHE A 69 -1.63 5.12 44.79
C PHE A 69 -1.60 6.60 45.23
N THR A 70 -0.78 7.45 44.64
CA THR A 70 -0.70 8.88 44.90
C THR A 70 -1.21 9.64 43.68
N GLN A 71 -2.42 10.20 43.80
CA GLN A 71 -2.85 11.28 42.93
C GLN A 71 -1.75 12.35 42.94
N THR A 72 -1.18 12.68 41.80
CA THR A 72 -0.10 13.66 41.72
C THR A 72 -0.66 15.02 42.14
N LEU A 73 -0.40 15.43 43.39
CA LEU A 73 -0.71 16.77 43.87
C LEU A 73 0.23 17.75 43.16
N GLY A 74 -0.27 18.43 42.12
CA GLY A 74 0.51 19.35 41.31
C GLY A 74 -0.26 19.85 40.10
N ALA A 75 0.32 20.81 39.37
CA ALA A 75 -0.24 21.28 38.10
C ALA A 75 -0.40 20.10 37.13
N ALA A 76 -1.50 20.08 36.38
CA ALA A 76 -1.75 19.04 35.38
C ALA A 76 -0.56 18.99 34.41
N PRO A 77 -0.06 17.79 34.02
CA PRO A 77 0.98 17.68 33.01
C PRO A 77 0.53 18.40 31.74
N THR A 78 1.41 19.09 31.03
CA THR A 78 1.12 19.78 29.75
C THR A 78 1.97 19.22 28.62
N GLY A 79 1.61 19.53 27.36
CA GLY A 79 2.36 19.09 26.18
C GLY A 79 2.54 17.58 26.09
N ARG A 80 3.79 17.14 25.83
CA ARG A 80 4.14 15.72 25.62
C ARG A 80 3.79 14.81 26.79
N ALA A 81 3.72 15.33 28.00
CA ALA A 81 3.37 14.57 29.20
C ALA A 81 1.90 14.16 29.25
N GLN A 82 1.00 14.81 28.48
CA GLN A 82 -0.39 14.36 28.26
C GLN A 82 -0.54 13.39 27.07
N GLY A 83 0.57 13.11 26.37
CA GLY A 83 0.58 12.48 25.06
C GLY A 83 0.86 13.48 23.94
N HIS A 84 1.29 12.95 22.80
CA HIS A 84 1.68 13.75 21.64
C HIS A 84 1.59 12.91 20.37
N THR A 85 1.51 13.55 19.22
CA THR A 85 1.63 12.91 17.91
C THR A 85 3.02 13.21 17.35
N ILE A 86 3.71 12.19 16.89
CA ILE A 86 4.96 12.33 16.11
C ILE A 86 4.59 12.18 14.64
N TYR A 87 4.85 13.21 13.85
CA TYR A 87 4.79 13.10 12.39
C TYR A 87 6.18 12.76 11.89
N VAL A 88 6.27 11.73 11.06
CA VAL A 88 7.51 11.35 10.38
C VAL A 88 7.29 11.52 8.89
N ALA A 89 8.12 12.38 8.27
CA ALA A 89 8.13 12.61 6.85
C ALA A 89 9.30 11.87 6.22
N TYR A 90 9.06 11.25 5.07
CA TYR A 90 10.03 10.51 4.27
C TYR A 90 10.17 11.16 2.89
N ALA A 91 11.41 11.43 2.50
CA ALA A 91 11.77 11.97 1.19
C ALA A 91 12.38 10.88 0.30
N ASP A 92 12.21 11.05 -1.02
CA ASP A 92 12.80 10.22 -2.08
C ASP A 92 12.57 8.71 -1.86
N MET A 93 11.30 8.37 -1.65
CA MET A 93 10.85 7.00 -1.50
C MET A 93 11.08 6.21 -2.78
N HIS A 94 11.76 5.08 -2.66
CA HIS A 94 11.94 4.12 -3.74
C HIS A 94 11.52 2.73 -3.28
N LEU A 95 11.05 1.93 -4.24
CA LEU A 95 10.63 0.57 -4.04
C LEU A 95 11.67 -0.36 -4.66
N GLU A 96 12.27 -1.19 -3.83
CA GLU A 96 13.16 -2.25 -4.27
C GLU A 96 12.50 -3.59 -4.00
N GLY A 97 12.86 -4.60 -4.78
CA GLY A 97 12.40 -5.93 -4.44
C GLY A 97 12.61 -6.98 -5.51
N ARG A 98 12.69 -8.21 -5.02
CA ARG A 98 13.12 -9.38 -5.76
C ARG A 98 12.08 -10.49 -5.65
N GLU A 99 11.83 -11.13 -6.78
CA GLU A 99 11.15 -12.42 -6.80
C GLU A 99 12.10 -13.51 -6.29
N THR A 100 11.59 -14.34 -5.40
CA THR A 100 12.29 -15.44 -4.76
C THR A 100 11.63 -16.79 -5.07
N THR A 101 10.72 -16.85 -6.04
CA THR A 101 10.06 -18.08 -6.47
C THR A 101 11.05 -19.09 -7.02
N THR A 102 11.03 -20.30 -6.47
CA THR A 102 11.83 -21.44 -6.93
C THR A 102 11.00 -22.41 -7.77
N ASP A 103 11.65 -23.34 -8.47
CA ASP A 103 10.94 -24.40 -9.19
C ASP A 103 10.19 -25.37 -8.27
N ILE A 104 10.68 -25.53 -7.04
CA ILE A 104 9.97 -26.28 -5.99
C ILE A 104 8.67 -25.56 -5.61
N ASP A 105 8.72 -24.24 -5.44
CA ASP A 105 7.53 -23.43 -5.14
C ASP A 105 6.46 -23.56 -6.23
N ARG A 106 6.86 -23.49 -7.51
CA ARG A 106 5.94 -23.65 -8.65
C ARG A 106 5.25 -25.02 -8.65
N ARG A 107 5.99 -26.08 -8.37
CA ARG A 107 5.42 -27.45 -8.22
C ARG A 107 4.46 -27.56 -7.04
N ASN A 108 4.57 -26.68 -6.05
CA ASN A 108 3.70 -26.62 -4.87
C ASN A 108 2.55 -25.60 -5.02
N GLY A 109 2.24 -25.14 -6.24
CA GLY A 109 1.11 -24.25 -6.52
C GLY A 109 1.39 -22.76 -6.31
N ILE A 110 2.64 -22.37 -6.06
CA ILE A 110 3.02 -20.96 -5.88
C ILE A 110 3.41 -20.38 -7.23
N GLY A 111 2.56 -19.50 -7.75
CA GLY A 111 2.82 -18.79 -9.01
C GLY A 111 3.81 -17.65 -8.85
N TRP A 112 3.90 -17.05 -7.66
CA TRP A 112 4.83 -15.96 -7.38
C TRP A 112 5.10 -15.82 -5.87
N ARG A 113 6.33 -15.47 -5.49
CA ARG A 113 6.74 -15.15 -4.13
C ARG A 113 7.88 -14.16 -4.20
N GLY A 114 7.84 -13.13 -3.36
CA GLY A 114 8.91 -12.15 -3.29
C GLY A 114 8.75 -11.20 -2.12
N SER A 115 9.79 -10.40 -1.92
CA SER A 115 9.81 -9.33 -0.92
C SER A 115 10.04 -7.99 -1.61
N LEU A 116 9.24 -7.00 -1.22
CA LEU A 116 9.32 -5.62 -1.68
C LEU A 116 9.60 -4.72 -0.46
N ALA A 117 10.64 -3.91 -0.54
CA ALA A 117 11.08 -2.99 0.50
C ALA A 117 10.96 -1.55 0.00
N TYR A 118 10.25 -0.73 0.77
CA TYR A 118 10.19 0.71 0.59
C TYR A 118 11.29 1.35 1.43
N SER A 119 12.16 2.07 0.75
CA SER A 119 13.30 2.76 1.34
C SER A 119 13.19 4.25 1.10
N ALA A 120 13.47 5.03 2.14
CA ALA A 120 13.54 6.48 2.07
C ALA A 120 15.01 6.91 2.01
N ALA A 121 15.35 7.87 1.14
CA ALA A 121 16.70 8.43 1.17
C ALA A 121 16.92 9.22 2.48
N ALA A 122 15.91 9.98 2.90
CA ALA A 122 15.94 10.75 4.13
C ALA A 122 14.61 10.74 4.88
N ALA A 123 14.67 10.93 6.20
CA ALA A 123 13.54 11.12 7.08
C ALA A 123 13.75 12.32 8.01
N ARG A 124 12.65 12.95 8.43
CA ARG A 124 12.62 13.93 9.52
C ARG A 124 11.36 13.75 10.35
N GLN A 125 11.35 14.32 11.56
CA GLN A 125 10.23 14.20 12.46
C GLN A 125 9.91 15.50 13.21
N ILE A 126 8.65 15.67 13.59
CA ILE A 126 8.18 16.72 14.49
C ILE A 126 7.22 16.10 15.50
N SER A 127 7.29 16.57 16.75
CA SER A 127 6.36 16.19 17.80
C SER A 127 5.39 17.33 18.09
N VAL A 128 4.10 17.02 18.15
CA VAL A 128 3.02 17.94 18.46
C VAL A 128 2.30 17.44 19.71
N GLY A 129 2.30 18.24 20.77
CA GLY A 129 1.59 17.96 22.02
C GLY A 129 0.08 17.92 21.79
N ARG A 130 -0.64 17.19 22.66
CA ARG A 130 -2.11 17.12 22.60
C ARG A 130 -2.79 18.48 22.80
N ASP A 131 -2.10 19.40 23.47
CA ASP A 131 -2.48 20.80 23.66
C ASP A 131 -2.23 21.70 22.43
N GLY A 132 -1.72 21.12 21.33
CA GLY A 132 -1.38 21.84 20.10
C GLY A 132 0.03 22.45 20.11
N THR A 133 0.81 22.28 21.19
CA THR A 133 2.20 22.76 21.25
C THR A 133 3.04 22.05 20.19
N LYS A 134 3.53 22.80 19.21
CA LYS A 134 4.35 22.25 18.11
C LYS A 134 5.83 22.33 18.47
N GLY A 135 6.54 21.23 18.29
CA GLY A 135 8.00 21.24 18.27
C GLY A 135 8.55 21.87 16.98
N VAL A 136 9.84 21.66 16.76
CA VAL A 136 10.51 22.01 15.50
C VAL A 136 10.75 20.72 14.72
N TRP A 137 10.62 20.77 13.39
CA TRP A 137 11.05 19.67 12.54
C TRP A 137 12.54 19.39 12.76
N SER A 138 12.89 18.12 12.95
CA SER A 138 14.28 17.71 12.92
C SER A 138 14.88 18.02 11.54
N PRO A 139 16.21 18.20 11.44
CA PRO A 139 16.86 18.17 10.13
C PRO A 139 16.57 16.83 9.43
N TRP A 140 16.65 16.84 8.10
CA TRP A 140 16.64 15.60 7.32
C TRP A 140 17.85 14.74 7.70
N GLN A 141 17.62 13.46 7.95
CA GLN A 141 18.64 12.47 8.28
C GLN A 141 18.51 11.28 7.32
N PRO A 142 19.60 10.58 6.97
CA PRO A 142 19.51 9.32 6.23
C PRO A 142 18.61 8.30 6.94
N ALA A 143 17.79 7.57 6.18
CA ALA A 143 16.82 6.63 6.76
C ALA A 143 17.06 5.17 6.32
N GLY A 144 16.86 4.85 5.04
CA GLY A 144 16.90 3.48 4.53
C GLY A 144 15.52 2.80 4.52
N PRO A 145 15.44 1.46 4.67
CA PRO A 145 14.19 0.71 4.63
C PRO A 145 13.20 1.11 5.74
N VAL A 146 11.98 1.48 5.37
CA VAL A 146 10.91 1.93 6.30
C VAL A 146 9.72 0.97 6.36
N TYR A 147 9.49 0.20 5.29
CA TYR A 147 8.40 -0.76 5.20
C TYR A 147 8.80 -1.90 4.29
N THR A 148 8.63 -3.15 4.74
CA THR A 148 8.86 -4.33 3.91
C THR A 148 7.57 -5.14 3.85
N VAL A 149 7.24 -5.65 2.66
CA VAL A 149 6.13 -6.57 2.49
C VAL A 149 6.60 -7.82 1.77
N THR A 150 6.32 -8.98 2.35
CA THR A 150 6.46 -10.26 1.68
C THR A 150 5.12 -10.66 1.10
N LEU A 151 5.11 -11.00 -0.18
CA LEU A 151 3.90 -11.33 -0.93
C LEU A 151 4.05 -12.73 -1.54
N GLU A 152 2.96 -13.49 -1.53
CA GLU A 152 2.90 -14.83 -2.11
C GLU A 152 1.57 -15.01 -2.84
N PHE A 153 1.64 -15.43 -4.10
CA PHE A 153 0.51 -15.83 -4.92
C PHE A 153 0.49 -17.36 -5.01
N LYS A 154 -0.53 -17.97 -4.42
CA LYS A 154 -0.70 -19.41 -4.34
C LYS A 154 -2.15 -19.79 -4.60
N ASP A 155 -2.38 -20.80 -5.44
CA ASP A 155 -3.71 -21.36 -5.73
C ASP A 155 -4.76 -20.30 -6.14
N GLY A 156 -4.33 -19.27 -6.87
CA GLY A 156 -5.21 -18.18 -7.32
C GLY A 156 -5.44 -17.04 -6.31
N GLY A 157 -4.88 -17.15 -5.09
CA GLY A 157 -5.00 -16.15 -4.04
C GLY A 157 -3.68 -15.47 -3.69
N TRP A 158 -3.75 -14.20 -3.31
CA TRP A 158 -2.61 -13.47 -2.76
C TRP A 158 -2.64 -13.47 -1.23
N SER A 159 -1.47 -13.66 -0.64
CA SER A 159 -1.22 -13.47 0.79
C SER A 159 -0.07 -12.49 0.98
N SER A 160 -0.13 -11.75 2.09
CA SER A 160 0.87 -10.73 2.41
C SER A 160 1.27 -10.78 3.87
N ARG A 161 2.52 -10.40 4.13
CA ARG A 161 3.04 -10.13 5.47
C ARG A 161 3.81 -8.83 5.42
N GLY A 162 3.20 -7.76 5.93
CA GLY A 162 3.83 -6.47 6.11
C GLY A 162 4.65 -6.42 7.40
N GLN A 163 5.79 -5.74 7.34
CA GLN A 163 6.65 -5.45 8.48
C GLN A 163 7.03 -3.97 8.42
N GLU A 164 6.58 -3.20 9.41
CA GLU A 164 7.05 -1.83 9.60
C GLU A 164 8.42 -1.86 10.27
N MET A 165 9.38 -1.12 9.73
CA MET A 165 10.75 -1.15 10.25
C MET A 165 10.95 -0.11 11.36
N SER A 166 11.29 -0.61 12.55
CA SER A 166 11.87 0.00 13.76
C SER A 166 11.25 1.26 14.41
N LEU A 167 10.48 2.10 13.72
CA LEU A 167 9.92 3.32 14.34
C LEU A 167 8.91 3.02 15.46
N LEU A 168 8.10 1.97 15.31
CA LEU A 168 7.18 1.51 16.37
C LEU A 168 7.84 0.63 17.42
N GLY A 169 8.90 -0.10 17.07
CA GLY A 169 9.56 -1.03 17.99
C GLY A 169 10.05 -0.33 19.26
N ALA A 170 10.51 0.92 19.14
CA ALA A 170 10.95 1.73 20.26
C ALA A 170 9.80 2.23 21.16
N LEU A 171 8.62 2.48 20.60
CA LEU A 171 7.46 3.01 21.34
C LEU A 171 6.59 1.90 21.95
N GLY A 172 6.70 0.67 21.44
CA GLY A 172 5.98 -0.50 21.94
C GLY A 172 4.47 -0.26 22.02
N ARG A 173 3.86 -0.62 23.16
CA ARG A 173 2.42 -0.45 23.39
C ARG A 173 1.95 1.01 23.50
N TYR A 174 2.87 1.97 23.58
CA TYR A 174 2.56 3.38 23.79
C TYR A 174 2.46 4.18 22.49
N GLY A 175 2.92 3.61 21.37
CA GLY A 175 2.81 4.22 20.05
C GLY A 175 1.77 3.50 19.19
N LYS A 176 0.86 4.25 18.58
CA LYS A 176 -0.06 3.75 17.56
C LYS A 176 0.17 4.49 16.25
N ILE A 177 0.54 3.75 15.21
CA ILE A 177 0.63 4.29 13.85
C ILE A 177 -0.77 4.50 13.28
N ARG A 178 -0.93 5.60 12.54
CA ARG A 178 -2.10 5.88 11.71
C ARG A 178 -1.73 6.70 10.50
N ARG A 179 -2.64 6.71 9.53
CA ARG A 179 -2.61 7.61 8.37
C ARG A 179 -3.07 9.01 8.80
N PRO A 180 -2.23 10.06 8.68
CA PRO A 180 -2.66 11.43 8.90
C PRO A 180 -3.41 11.98 7.69
N ALA A 181 -4.10 13.11 7.88
CA ALA A 181 -4.54 13.95 6.76
C ALA A 181 -3.45 14.97 6.40
N CYS A 182 -3.32 15.37 5.13
CA CYS A 182 -2.29 16.36 4.77
C CYS A 182 -2.51 17.73 5.42
N SER A 183 -3.75 18.10 5.76
CA SER A 183 -4.06 19.31 6.52
C SER A 183 -3.62 19.25 8.00
N GLU A 184 -3.38 18.05 8.51
CA GLU A 184 -2.94 17.80 9.89
C GLU A 184 -1.42 17.92 10.03
N VAL A 185 -0.68 17.63 8.94
CA VAL A 185 0.78 17.63 8.93
C VAL A 185 1.30 19.04 9.17
N PRO A 186 2.12 19.28 10.22
CA PRO A 186 2.70 20.59 10.46
C PRO A 186 3.55 21.04 9.28
N ALA A 187 3.32 22.28 8.82
CA ALA A 187 4.17 22.89 7.81
C ALA A 187 5.64 22.95 8.25
N GLY A 188 6.56 22.76 7.32
CA GLY A 188 8.00 22.91 7.53
C GLY A 188 8.85 22.37 6.41
#